data_AF-A0A3N5MRJ2-F1
#
_entry.id   AF-A0A3N5MRJ2-F1
#
_cell.length_a   1.000
_cell.length_b   1.000
_cell.length_c   1.000
_cell.angle_alpha   90.00
_cell.angle_beta   90.00
_cell.angle_gamma   90.00
#
_symmetry.space_group_name_H-M   'P 1'
#
loop_
_entity.id
_entity.type
_entity.pdbx_description
1 polymer ?
#
loop_
_entity_poly.entity_id
_entity_poly.type
_entity_poly.pdbx_seq_one_letter_code
_entity_poly.pdbx_strand_id
1 'polypeptide(L)'
;MVDPLYLLGNEKRLRQETIGSLNLQPGQTVLDIACGTGRNFPLILEKIGPTGRLVGVDYTDAMLARARKHYGEWFSGFFYMAGGRSQNL
;
A
#
# COMPACT_ATOMS: atom_id res chain seq x y z
N MET A 1 -19.63 -7.76 9.33
CA MET A 1 -18.63 -8.84 9.30
C MET A 1 -18.67 -9.43 7.91
N VAL A 2 -17.60 -9.30 7.13
CA VAL A 2 -17.53 -9.94 5.80
C VAL A 2 -17.34 -11.44 5.99
N ASP A 3 -18.06 -12.25 5.22
CA ASP A 3 -17.93 -13.70 5.24
C ASP A 3 -16.49 -14.10 4.85
N PRO A 4 -15.79 -14.98 5.60
CA PRO A 4 -14.42 -15.39 5.26
C PRO A 4 -14.29 -16.01 3.86
N LEU A 5 -15.34 -16.66 3.35
CA LEU A 5 -15.40 -17.21 1.99
C LEU A 5 -15.33 -16.11 0.93
N TYR A 6 -15.71 -14.87 1.25
CA TYR A 6 -15.61 -13.72 0.36
C TYR A 6 -14.16 -13.42 -0.05
N LEU A 7 -13.17 -13.83 0.76
CA LEU A 7 -11.74 -13.66 0.48
C LEU A 7 -11.16 -14.75 -0.44
N LEU A 8 -11.83 -15.90 -0.57
CA LEU A 8 -11.33 -17.02 -1.38
C LEU A 8 -11.42 -16.66 -2.87
N GLY A 9 -10.25 -16.49 -3.51
CA GLY A 9 -10.13 -16.23 -4.95
C GLY A 9 -10.47 -14.80 -5.41
N ASN A 10 -11.06 -13.96 -4.56
CA ASN A 10 -11.52 -12.62 -4.93
C ASN A 10 -10.48 -11.51 -4.67
N GLU A 11 -9.29 -11.82 -4.14
CA GLU A 11 -8.34 -10.81 -3.65
C GLU A 11 -8.12 -9.64 -4.63
N LYS A 12 -7.92 -9.93 -5.92
CA LYS A 12 -7.72 -8.90 -6.95
C LYS A 12 -8.92 -7.97 -7.09
N ARG A 13 -10.14 -8.54 -7.18
CA ARG A 13 -11.39 -7.78 -7.30
C ARG A 13 -11.59 -6.88 -6.08
N LEU A 14 -11.37 -7.43 -4.90
CA LEU A 14 -11.52 -6.68 -3.64
C LEU A 14 -10.56 -5.50 -3.55
N ARG A 15 -9.30 -5.68 -3.96
CA ARG A 15 -8.34 -4.57 -4.00
C ARG A 15 -8.80 -3.47 -4.96
N GLN A 16 -9.25 -3.84 -6.16
CA GLN A 16 -9.74 -2.88 -7.15
C GLN A 16 -10.97 -2.10 -6.65
N GLU A 17 -11.97 -2.79 -6.09
CA GLU A 17 -13.17 -2.17 -5.53
C GLU A 17 -12.84 -1.27 -4.34
N THR A 18 -11.98 -1.75 -3.44
CA THR A 18 -11.55 -1.00 -2.26
C THR A 18 -10.87 0.30 -2.68
N ILE A 19 -9.82 0.23 -3.51
CA ILE A 19 -9.10 1.44 -3.97
C ILE A 19 -10.03 2.34 -4.80
N GLY A 20 -10.92 1.77 -5.63
CA GLY A 20 -11.91 2.52 -6.39
C GLY A 20 -12.86 3.35 -5.53
N SER A 21 -13.19 2.88 -4.32
CA SER A 21 -14.09 3.57 -3.39
C SER A 21 -13.45 4.71 -2.60
N LEU A 22 -12.12 4.81 -2.55
CA LEU A 22 -11.39 5.80 -1.74
C LEU A 22 -11.41 7.23 -2.33
N ASN A 23 -12.02 7.42 -3.50
CA ASN A 23 -12.09 8.71 -4.23
C ASN A 23 -10.75 9.46 -4.26
N LEU A 24 -9.65 8.73 -4.46
CA LEU A 24 -8.31 9.30 -4.52
C LEU A 24 -8.20 10.27 -5.69
N GLN A 25 -7.55 11.41 -5.43
CA GLN A 25 -7.37 12.50 -6.39
C GLN A 25 -5.90 12.65 -6.79
N PRO A 26 -5.61 13.13 -8.01
CA PRO A 26 -4.26 13.47 -8.42
C PRO A 26 -3.57 14.43 -7.44
N GLY A 27 -2.28 14.20 -7.16
CA GLY A 27 -1.47 15.01 -6.25
C GLY A 27 -1.64 14.69 -4.76
N GLN A 28 -2.55 13.80 -4.38
CA GLN A 28 -2.73 13.44 -2.97
C GLN A 28 -1.54 12.67 -2.40
N THR A 29 -1.35 12.81 -1.09
CA THR A 29 -0.46 11.96 -0.30
C THR A 29 -1.30 10.88 0.39
N VAL A 30 -0.93 9.62 0.19
CA VAL A 30 -1.65 8.45 0.71
C VAL A 30 -0.75 7.63 1.62
N LEU A 31 -1.34 7.13 2.70
CA LEU A 31 -0.71 6.20 3.65
C LEU A 31 -1.37 4.83 3.54
N ASP A 32 -0.62 3.80 3.13
CA ASP A 32 -1.07 2.41 3.11
C ASP A 32 -0.56 1.68 4.37
N ILE A 33 -1.48 1.36 5.27
CA ILE A 33 -1.19 0.70 6.56
C ILE A 33 -1.31 -0.81 6.40
N ALA A 34 -0.31 -1.54 6.91
CA ALA A 34 -0.15 -2.97 6.64
C ALA A 34 -0.03 -3.24 5.13
N CYS A 35 0.86 -2.48 4.47
CA CYS A 35 1.01 -2.50 3.02
C CYS A 35 1.53 -3.85 2.47
N GLY A 36 2.07 -4.71 3.34
CA GLY A 36 2.66 -6.00 2.99
C GLY A 36 3.74 -5.82 1.92
N THR A 37 3.65 -6.62 0.86
CA THR A 37 4.56 -6.52 -0.29
C THR A 37 4.18 -5.44 -1.31
N GLY A 38 3.27 -4.51 -0.96
CA GLY A 38 2.89 -3.37 -1.80
C GLY A 38 1.85 -3.67 -2.89
N ARG A 39 1.01 -4.70 -2.74
CA ARG A 39 0.07 -5.14 -3.79
C ARG A 39 -0.95 -4.08 -4.22
N ASN A 40 -1.25 -3.10 -3.36
CA ASN A 40 -2.16 -2.00 -3.67
C ASN A 40 -1.47 -0.83 -4.39
N PHE A 41 -0.13 -0.74 -4.38
CA PHE A 41 0.59 0.44 -4.84
C PHE A 41 0.29 0.82 -6.28
N PRO A 42 0.25 -0.10 -7.26
CA PRO A 42 -0.07 0.28 -8.64
C PRO A 42 -1.44 0.94 -8.76
N LEU A 43 -2.44 0.40 -8.03
CA LEU A 43 -3.80 0.93 -8.04
C LEU A 43 -3.87 2.33 -7.41
N ILE A 44 -3.10 2.56 -6.35
CA ILE A 44 -3.06 3.86 -5.66
C ILE A 44 -2.30 4.89 -6.51
N LEU A 45 -1.10 4.54 -6.99
CA LEU A 45 -0.24 5.40 -7.80
C LEU A 45 -0.92 5.82 -9.10
N GLU A 46 -1.68 4.92 -9.74
CA GLU A 46 -2.49 5.25 -10.92
C GLU A 46 -3.49 6.38 -10.63
N LYS A 47 -4.11 6.38 -9.44
CA LYS A 47 -5.12 7.38 -9.07
C LYS A 47 -4.52 8.73 -8.63
N ILE A 48 -3.45 8.70 -7.83
CA ILE A 48 -2.83 9.92 -7.32
C ILE A 48 -1.87 10.57 -8.32
N GLY A 49 -1.50 9.86 -9.38
CA GLY A 49 -0.69 10.38 -10.47
C GLY A 49 0.75 10.77 -10.08
N PRO A 50 1.50 11.38 -11.01
CA PRO A 50 2.95 11.61 -10.86
C PRO A 50 3.32 12.67 -9.82
N THR A 51 2.39 13.54 -9.44
CA THR A 51 2.58 14.55 -8.38
C THR A 51 2.12 14.05 -7.00
N GLY A 52 1.47 12.87 -6.95
CA GLY A 52 1.05 12.24 -5.72
C GLY A 52 2.21 11.59 -4.98
N ARG A 53 1.97 11.28 -3.70
CA ARG A 53 2.95 10.59 -2.85
C ARG A 53 2.31 9.39 -2.17
N LEU A 54 3.04 8.29 -2.10
CA LEU A 54 2.59 7.09 -1.41
C LEU A 54 3.62 6.70 -0.35
N VAL A 55 3.13 6.48 0.86
CA VAL A 55 3.89 6.03 2.03
C VAL A 55 3.30 4.70 2.48
N GLY A 56 4.18 3.75 2.78
CA GLY A 56 3.81 2.37 3.09
C GLY A 56 4.38 1.97 4.42
N VAL A 57 3.53 1.41 5.26
CA VAL A 57 3.90 0.98 6.61
C VAL A 57 3.53 -0.47 6.81
N ASP A 58 4.47 -1.26 7.33
CA ASP A 58 4.21 -2.64 7.69
C ASP A 58 4.95 -3.03 8.98
N TYR A 59 4.51 -4.13 9.59
CA TYR A 59 5.01 -4.60 10.88
C TYR A 59 6.28 -5.45 10.76
N THR A 60 6.76 -5.78 9.56
CA THR A 60 7.99 -6.58 9.38
C THR A 60 8.90 -5.98 8.31
N ASP A 61 10.20 -5.89 8.60
CA ASP A 61 11.22 -5.50 7.62
C ASP A 61 11.17 -6.39 6.38
N ALA A 62 10.86 -7.68 6.56
CA ALA A 62 10.75 -8.63 5.47
C ALA A 62 9.64 -8.27 4.45
N MET A 63 8.51 -7.73 4.90
CA MET A 63 7.45 -7.26 3.99
C MET A 63 7.90 -6.03 3.20
N LEU A 64 8.49 -5.06 3.90
CA LEU A 64 8.95 -3.81 3.28
C LEU A 64 10.11 -4.05 2.31
N ALA A 65 11.06 -4.93 2.64
CA ALA A 65 12.14 -5.32 1.75
C ALA A 65 11.61 -5.93 0.44
N ARG A 66 10.55 -6.75 0.52
CA ARG A 66 9.87 -7.30 -0.66
C ARG A 66 9.16 -6.21 -1.45
N ALA A 67 8.43 -5.31 -0.79
CA ALA A 67 7.77 -4.18 -1.45
C ALA A 67 8.78 -3.28 -2.17
N ARG A 68 9.90 -2.93 -1.51
CA ARG A 68 10.99 -2.13 -2.08
C ARG A 68 11.62 -2.81 -3.29
N LYS A 69 11.83 -4.12 -3.25
CA LYS A 69 12.34 -4.89 -4.41
C LYS A 69 11.41 -4.78 -5.63
N HIS A 70 10.09 -4.69 -5.41
CA HIS A 70 9.12 -4.58 -6.49
C HIS A 70 8.96 -3.15 -7.03
N TYR A 71 9.08 -2.12 -6.18
CA TYR A 71 8.65 -0.77 -6.54
C TYR A 71 9.73 0.31 -6.42
N GLY A 72 10.84 0.06 -5.72
CA GLY A 72 12.03 0.91 -5.64
C GLY A 72 11.72 2.41 -5.57
N GLU A 73 12.01 3.12 -6.67
CA GLU A 73 11.97 4.58 -6.83
C GLU A 73 10.56 5.18 -7.00
N TRP A 74 9.52 4.38 -7.25
CA TRP A 74 8.15 4.87 -7.47
C TRP A 74 7.45 5.32 -6.17
N PHE A 75 8.14 5.21 -5.04
CA PHE A 75 7.57 5.30 -3.72
C PHE A 75 8.26 6.34 -2.87
N SER A 76 7.48 7.15 -2.14
CA SER A 76 8.01 8.30 -1.40
C SER A 76 8.61 7.92 -0.04
N GLY A 77 8.47 6.66 0.42
CA GLY A 77 9.18 6.14 1.58
C GLY A 77 8.47 4.99 2.30
N PHE A 78 9.25 4.04 2.83
CA PHE A 78 8.76 2.89 3.60
C PHE A 78 9.08 3.05 5.08
N PHE A 79 8.15 2.64 5.94
CA PHE A 79 8.36 2.63 7.38
C PHE A 79 8.02 1.29 7.99
N TYR A 80 8.88 0.86 8.90
CA TYR A 80 8.67 -0.28 9.77
C TYR A 80 8.19 0.17 11.15
N MET A 81 7.31 -0.62 11.78
CA MET A 81 6.83 -0.39 13.14
C MET A 81 7.25 -1.51 14.10
N ALA A 82 8.48 -1.46 14.63
CA ALA A 82 8.82 -2.14 15.89
C ALA A 82 8.72 -1.17 17.07
N GLY A 83 8.05 -1.58 18.14
CA GLY A 83 8.16 -0.89 19.44
C GLY A 83 7.78 0.60 19.41
N GLY A 84 6.98 1.04 18.44
CA GLY A 84 6.46 2.41 18.35
C GLY A 84 7.39 3.46 17.74
N ARG A 85 8.51 3.10 17.10
CA ARG A 85 9.40 4.08 16.43
C ARG A 85 9.43 3.89 14.91
N SER A 86 9.26 5.00 14.19
CA SER A 86 9.45 5.09 12.74
C SER A 86 10.94 5.22 12.42
N GLN A 87 11.44 4.38 11.49
CA GLN A 87 12.76 4.52 10.87
C GLN A 87 12.62 4.35 9.36
N ASN A 88 13.27 5.23 8.59
CA ASN A 88 13.35 5.11 7.13
C ASN A 88 14.24 3.90 6.78
N LEU A 89 13.74 3.00 5.93
CA LEU A 89 14.50 1.88 5.35
C LEU A 89 14.90 2.15 3.90
#